data_AF-A0A329TGA0-F1
#
_entry.id   AF-A0A329TGA0-F1
#
_cell.length_a   1.000
_cell.length_b   1.000
_cell.length_c   1.000
_cell.angle_alpha   90.00
_cell.angle_beta   90.00
_cell.angle_gamma   90.00
#
_symmetry.space_group_name_H-M   'P 1'
#
loop_
_entity.id
_entity.type
_entity.pdbx_description
1 polymer ?
#
loop_
_entity_poly.entity_id
_entity_poly.type
_entity_poly.pdbx_seq_one_letter_code
_entity_poly.pdbx_strand_id
1 'polypeptide(L)'
;MNWTKAKNIAKLGGALAISAGASVLVLECPYFNISLFLKCNVDFHYNAISMSATIGGFLFTGISILISTLEKSRIKRLWDYNYLDNLYRAAFIGISANVVTLVVALLVILLDIKEKIQRIFVSVEIASIITSLVFFIWSIRLMLFVISRLKDKE
;
A
#
# COMPACT_ATOMS: atom_id res chain seq x y z
N MET A 1 -6.65 -7.65 26.48
CA MET A 1 -6.37 -7.15 25.11
C MET A 1 -6.85 -5.70 25.04
N ASN A 2 -5.94 -4.72 24.91
CA ASN A 2 -6.30 -3.29 24.97
C ASN A 2 -7.34 -2.92 23.91
N TRP A 3 -8.44 -2.28 24.34
CA TRP A 3 -9.56 -1.83 23.50
C TRP A 3 -9.11 -0.99 22.28
N THR A 4 -8.04 -0.21 22.44
CA THR A 4 -7.39 0.57 21.38
C THR A 4 -6.79 -0.30 20.29
N LYS A 5 -6.17 -1.44 20.64
CA LYS A 5 -5.56 -2.37 19.68
C LYS A 5 -6.61 -3.08 18.83
N ALA A 6 -7.72 -3.50 19.45
CA ALA A 6 -8.85 -4.11 18.74
C ALA A 6 -9.51 -3.13 17.76
N LYS A 7 -9.72 -1.87 18.18
CA LYS A 7 -10.27 -0.81 17.31
C LYS A 7 -9.36 -0.47 16.13
N ASN A 8 -8.05 -0.54 16.33
CA ASN A 8 -7.07 -0.30 15.28
C ASN A 8 -7.01 -1.43 14.25
N ILE A 9 -7.08 -2.69 14.72
CA ILE A 9 -7.19 -3.86 13.83
C ILE A 9 -8.49 -3.80 13.03
N ALA A 10 -9.61 -3.40 13.65
CA ALA A 10 -10.87 -3.20 12.94
C ALA A 10 -10.78 -2.11 11.85
N LYS A 11 -10.06 -1.01 12.10
CA LYS A 11 -9.80 0.03 11.08
C LYS A 11 -8.93 -0.46 9.93
N LEU A 12 -7.89 -1.25 10.23
CA LEU A 12 -7.05 -1.91 9.22
C LEU A 12 -7.88 -2.89 8.37
N GLY A 13 -8.71 -3.70 9.01
CA GLY A 13 -9.65 -4.59 8.33
C GLY A 13 -10.65 -3.84 7.46
N GLY A 14 -11.17 -2.70 7.94
CA GLY A 14 -12.03 -1.81 7.15
C GLY A 14 -11.32 -1.22 5.92
N ALA A 15 -10.06 -0.77 6.06
CA ALA A 15 -9.27 -0.28 4.93
C ALA A 15 -9.00 -1.37 3.88
N LEU A 16 -8.72 -2.60 4.32
CA LEU A 16 -8.60 -3.76 3.43
C LEU A 16 -9.92 -4.11 2.74
N ALA A 17 -11.05 -4.03 3.45
CA ALA A 17 -12.37 -4.26 2.86
C ALA A 17 -12.70 -3.19 1.80
N ILE A 18 -12.33 -1.92 2.04
CA ILE A 18 -12.47 -0.83 1.07
C ILE A 18 -11.58 -1.08 -0.15
N SER A 19 -10.32 -1.48 0.03
CA SER A 19 -9.44 -1.75 -1.12
C SER A 19 -9.89 -2.96 -1.92
N ALA A 20 -10.37 -4.02 -1.26
CA ALA A 20 -10.95 -5.19 -1.91
C ALA A 20 -12.23 -4.81 -2.68
N GLY A 21 -13.14 -4.06 -2.05
CA GLY A 21 -14.37 -3.59 -2.69
C GLY A 21 -14.11 -2.68 -3.89
N ALA A 22 -13.17 -1.74 -3.77
CA ALA A 22 -12.74 -0.90 -4.89
C ALA A 22 -12.12 -1.72 -6.02
N SER A 23 -11.32 -2.75 -5.69
CA SER A 23 -10.72 -3.63 -6.69
C SER A 23 -11.78 -4.44 -7.44
N VAL A 24 -12.75 -5.03 -6.73
CA VAL A 24 -13.88 -5.75 -7.35
C VAL A 24 -14.69 -4.81 -8.24
N LEU A 25 -15.03 -3.61 -7.76
CA LEU A 25 -15.80 -2.63 -8.51
C LEU A 25 -15.09 -2.19 -9.79
N VAL A 26 -13.77 -2.01 -9.76
CA VAL A 26 -12.97 -1.69 -10.95
C VAL A 26 -12.95 -2.88 -11.91
N LEU A 27 -12.76 -4.10 -11.42
CA LEU A 27 -12.68 -5.30 -12.26
C LEU A 27 -14.02 -5.69 -12.89
N GLU A 28 -15.15 -5.40 -12.23
CA GLU A 28 -16.51 -5.64 -12.74
C GLU A 28 -17.07 -4.45 -13.56
N CYS A 29 -16.36 -3.32 -13.59
CA CYS A 29 -16.81 -2.14 -14.31
C CYS A 29 -16.85 -2.41 -15.83
N PRO A 30 -17.98 -2.20 -16.51
CA PRO A 30 -18.11 -2.47 -17.95
C PRO A 30 -17.21 -1.60 -18.83
N TYR A 31 -16.70 -0.49 -18.29
CA TYR A 31 -15.74 0.39 -18.96
C TYR A 31 -14.28 -0.05 -18.76
N PHE A 32 -14.02 -0.98 -17.85
CA PHE A 32 -12.68 -1.43 -17.50
C PHE A 32 -12.37 -2.77 -18.17
N ASN A 33 -11.85 -2.71 -19.39
CA ASN A 33 -11.59 -3.90 -20.18
C ASN A 33 -10.17 -4.43 -19.97
N ILE A 34 -10.05 -5.51 -19.20
CA ILE A 34 -8.77 -6.20 -18.95
C ILE A 34 -8.11 -6.67 -20.27
N SER A 35 -8.90 -6.95 -21.31
CA SER A 35 -8.35 -7.36 -22.62
C SER A 35 -7.60 -6.23 -23.35
N LEU A 36 -7.83 -4.97 -22.99
CA LEU A 36 -7.06 -3.84 -23.51
C LEU A 36 -5.63 -3.83 -22.95
N PHE A 37 -5.46 -4.28 -21.69
CA PHE A 37 -4.15 -4.39 -21.03
C PHE A 37 -3.30 -5.51 -21.62
N LEU A 38 -3.92 -6.61 -22.08
CA LEU A 38 -3.23 -7.67 -22.81
C LEU A 38 -2.60 -7.17 -24.12
N LYS A 39 -3.13 -6.10 -24.72
CA LYS A 39 -2.58 -5.48 -25.96
C LYS A 39 -1.54 -4.39 -25.68
N CYS A 40 -1.61 -3.68 -24.54
CA CYS A 40 -0.66 -2.62 -24.14
C CYS A 40 0.52 -3.15 -23.29
N ASN A 41 0.91 -4.41 -23.52
CA ASN A 41 1.52 -5.37 -22.58
C ASN A 41 2.92 -5.04 -22.02
N VAL A 42 3.49 -3.86 -22.24
CA VAL A 42 4.86 -3.59 -21.75
C VAL A 42 4.92 -2.25 -21.05
N ASP A 43 4.40 -1.20 -21.69
CA ASP A 43 4.38 0.14 -21.12
C ASP A 43 3.56 0.21 -19.83
N PHE A 44 2.43 -0.51 -19.77
CA PHE A 44 1.63 -0.55 -18.55
C PHE A 44 2.40 -1.16 -17.38
N HIS A 45 3.06 -2.30 -17.58
CA HIS A 45 3.82 -2.98 -16.53
C HIS A 45 5.04 -2.17 -16.10
N TYR A 46 5.74 -1.51 -17.03
CA TYR A 46 6.83 -0.59 -16.66
C TYR A 46 6.33 0.62 -15.87
N ASN A 47 5.18 1.19 -16.24
CA ASN A 47 4.57 2.27 -15.48
C ASN A 47 4.13 1.81 -14.08
N ALA A 48 3.56 0.60 -13.98
CA ALA A 48 3.20 -0.01 -12.70
C ALA A 48 4.45 -0.22 -11.81
N ILE A 49 5.54 -0.73 -12.37
CA ILE A 49 6.85 -0.85 -11.71
C ILE A 49 7.33 0.51 -11.19
N SER A 50 7.37 1.52 -12.06
CA SER A 50 7.85 2.86 -11.72
C SER A 50 7.02 3.50 -10.60
N MET A 51 5.69 3.44 -10.71
CA MET A 51 4.77 3.95 -9.70
C MET A 51 4.94 3.21 -8.37
N SER A 52 4.96 1.88 -8.39
CA SER A 52 5.09 1.07 -7.17
C SER A 52 6.45 1.23 -6.49
N ALA A 53 7.53 1.32 -7.26
CA ALA A 53 8.86 1.62 -6.70
C ALA A 53 8.88 3.00 -6.03
N THR A 54 8.25 4.00 -6.65
CA THR A 54 8.17 5.36 -6.11
C THR A 54 7.38 5.40 -4.80
N ILE A 55 6.18 4.83 -4.79
CA ILE A 55 5.30 4.81 -3.60
C ILE A 55 5.91 3.97 -2.48
N GLY A 56 6.40 2.76 -2.80
CA GLY A 56 7.04 1.88 -1.84
C GLY A 56 8.30 2.50 -1.23
N GLY A 57 9.15 3.09 -2.06
CA GLY A 57 10.35 3.82 -1.63
C GLY A 57 10.04 5.02 -0.75
N PHE A 58 9.01 5.81 -1.11
CA PHE A 58 8.55 6.93 -0.29
C PHE A 58 8.09 6.48 1.09
N LEU A 59 7.23 5.45 1.18
CA LEU A 59 6.73 4.94 2.46
C LEU A 59 7.86 4.43 3.35
N PHE A 60 8.77 3.65 2.78
CA PHE A 60 9.92 3.13 3.50
C PHE A 60 10.83 4.24 4.03
N THR A 61 11.14 5.23 3.17
CA THR A 61 11.99 6.36 3.52
C THR A 61 11.34 7.27 4.57
N GLY A 62 10.07 7.63 4.36
CA GLY A 62 9.34 8.53 5.27
C GLY A 62 9.22 7.97 6.68
N ILE A 63 8.97 6.66 6.83
CA ILE A 63 8.96 6.02 8.14
C ILE A 63 10.35 5.95 8.76
N SER A 64 11.37 5.64 7.97
CA SER A 64 12.75 5.54 8.46
C SER A 64 13.23 6.88 9.02
N ILE A 65 12.97 7.98 8.30
CA ILE A 65 13.29 9.35 8.76
C ILE A 65 12.50 9.68 10.03
N LEU A 66 11.19 9.39 10.06
CA LEU A 66 10.37 9.68 11.23
C LEU A 66 10.88 8.93 12.47
N ILE A 67 11.22 7.65 12.35
CA ILE A 67 11.74 6.87 13.48
C ILE A 67 13.12 7.38 13.90
N SER A 68 13.99 7.73 12.93
CA SER A 68 15.35 8.23 13.20
C SER A 68 15.37 9.58 13.92
N THR A 69 14.38 10.45 13.69
CA THR A 69 14.32 11.78 14.30
C THR A 69 13.67 11.77 15.68
N LEU A 70 13.06 10.65 16.09
CA LEU A 70 12.41 10.51 17.38
C LEU A 70 13.38 10.02 18.47
N GLU A 71 13.38 10.70 19.62
CA GLU A 71 14.05 10.20 20.82
C GLU A 71 13.42 8.88 21.30
N LYS A 72 14.22 7.99 21.91
CA LYS A 72 13.76 6.69 22.43
C LYS A 72 12.55 6.80 23.37
N SER A 73 12.51 7.85 24.20
CA SER A 73 11.39 8.14 25.12
C SER A 73 10.10 8.48 24.36
N ARG A 74 10.20 9.28 23.28
CA ARG A 74 9.07 9.67 22.42
C ARG A 74 8.58 8.49 21.59
N ILE A 75 9.47 7.67 21.06
CA ILE A 75 9.13 6.41 20.36
C ILE A 75 8.30 5.53 21.30
N LYS A 76 8.80 5.28 22.51
CA LYS A 76 8.10 4.43 23.49
C LYS A 76 6.69 4.94 23.79
N ARG A 77 6.53 6.24 24.02
CA ARG A 77 5.22 6.87 24.22
C ARG A 77 4.28 6.68 23.02
N LEU A 78 4.74 6.97 21.80
CA LEU A 78 3.94 6.82 20.57
C LEU A 78 3.58 5.35 20.30
N TRP A 79 4.45 4.43 20.69
CA TRP A 79 4.23 2.99 20.60
C TRP A 79 3.21 2.49 21.62
N ASP A 80 3.30 2.95 22.87
CA ASP A 80 2.37 2.59 23.95
C ASP A 80 0.93 3.04 23.64
N TYR A 81 0.77 4.19 22.97
CA TYR A 81 -0.53 4.65 22.47
C TYR A 81 -0.94 4.07 21.10
N ASN A 82 -0.17 3.12 20.54
CA ASN A 82 -0.40 2.44 19.25
C ASN A 82 -0.44 3.36 18.01
N TYR A 83 0.06 4.59 18.09
CA TYR A 83 0.12 5.47 16.91
C TYR A 83 1.19 4.99 15.92
N LEU A 84 2.37 4.64 16.43
CA LEU A 84 3.48 4.15 15.61
C LEU A 84 3.20 2.74 15.07
N ASP A 85 2.57 1.88 15.88
CA ASP A 85 2.16 0.52 15.45
C ASP A 85 1.16 0.58 14.28
N ASN A 86 0.20 1.52 14.32
CA ASN A 86 -0.74 1.71 13.21
C ASN A 86 -0.07 2.23 11.94
N LEU A 87 0.82 3.23 12.08
CA LEU A 87 1.55 3.79 10.95
C LEU A 87 2.44 2.71 10.31
N TYR A 88 3.16 1.95 11.13
CA TYR A 88 4.03 0.88 10.68
C TYR A 88 3.24 -0.21 9.95
N ARG A 89 2.13 -0.70 10.52
CA ARG A 89 1.28 -1.70 9.87
C ARG A 89 0.70 -1.21 8.55
N ALA A 90 0.16 0.01 8.51
CA ALA A 90 -0.44 0.55 7.30
C ALA A 90 0.59 0.70 6.18
N ALA A 91 1.76 1.25 6.50
CA ALA A 91 2.80 1.41 5.51
C ALA A 91 3.43 0.08 5.10
N PHE A 92 3.57 -0.88 6.02
CA PHE A 92 4.04 -2.22 5.70
C PHE A 92 3.11 -2.92 4.70
N ILE A 93 1.80 -2.83 4.89
CA ILE A 93 0.81 -3.33 3.92
C ILE A 93 0.99 -2.62 2.58
N GLY A 94 1.07 -1.29 2.56
CA GLY A 94 1.28 -0.52 1.32
C GLY A 94 2.58 -0.88 0.58
N ILE A 95 3.69 -1.04 1.32
CA ILE A 95 4.98 -1.47 0.77
C ILE A 95 4.88 -2.89 0.21
N SER A 96 4.28 -3.82 0.96
CA SER A 96 4.12 -5.21 0.51
C SER A 96 3.28 -5.30 -0.77
N ALA A 97 2.20 -4.53 -0.88
CA ALA A 97 1.38 -4.46 -2.09
C ALA A 97 2.18 -3.93 -3.30
N ASN A 98 3.02 -2.90 -3.10
CA ASN A 98 3.92 -2.42 -4.16
C ASN A 98 4.97 -3.45 -4.57
N VAL A 99 5.50 -4.23 -3.62
CA VAL A 99 6.43 -5.33 -3.92
C VAL A 99 5.73 -6.43 -4.72
N VAL A 100 4.47 -6.76 -4.40
CA VAL A 100 3.67 -7.71 -5.19
C VAL A 100 3.49 -7.20 -6.62
N THR A 101 3.11 -5.93 -6.80
CA THR A 101 3.02 -5.31 -8.14
C THR A 101 4.34 -5.40 -8.89
N LEU A 102 5.47 -5.06 -8.26
CA LEU A 102 6.79 -5.15 -8.88
C LEU A 102 7.11 -6.58 -9.37
N VAL A 103 6.90 -7.58 -8.51
CA VAL A 103 7.19 -8.99 -8.86
C VAL A 103 6.26 -9.47 -9.98
N VAL A 104 4.96 -9.19 -9.88
CA VAL A 104 3.98 -9.62 -10.89
C VAL A 104 4.26 -8.96 -12.24
N ALA A 105 4.51 -7.65 -12.27
CA ALA A 105 4.87 -6.91 -13.48
C ALA A 105 6.12 -7.48 -14.16
N LEU A 106 7.17 -7.74 -13.38
CA LEU A 106 8.41 -8.34 -13.89
C LEU A 106 8.18 -9.75 -14.44
N LEU A 107 7.37 -10.58 -13.76
CA LEU A 107 7.04 -11.92 -14.25
C LEU A 107 6.28 -11.86 -15.57
N VAL A 108 5.34 -10.92 -15.74
CA VAL A 108 4.60 -10.76 -16.99
C VAL A 108 5.51 -10.28 -18.13
N ILE A 109 6.47 -9.38 -17.85
CA ILE A 109 7.41 -8.88 -18.85
C ILE A 109 8.42 -9.96 -19.27
N LEU A 110 8.95 -10.74 -18.32
CA LEU A 110 10.08 -11.63 -18.55
C LEU A 110 9.69 -13.04 -19.03
N LEU A 111 8.46 -13.49 -18.75
CA LEU A 111 8.01 -14.84 -19.08
C LEU A 111 6.97 -14.81 -20.19
N ASP A 112 7.10 -15.73 -21.15
CA ASP A 112 6.08 -15.98 -22.17
C ASP A 112 4.94 -16.83 -21.57
N ILE A 113 3.95 -16.14 -21.00
CA ILE A 113 2.86 -16.73 -20.24
C ILE A 113 1.59 -16.80 -21.09
N LYS A 114 0.85 -17.91 -21.00
CA LYS A 114 -0.46 -18.07 -21.65
C LYS A 114 -1.43 -16.95 -21.24
N GLU A 115 -2.21 -16.44 -22.19
CA GLU A 115 -3.17 -15.33 -21.97
C GLU A 115 -4.08 -15.50 -20.75
N LYS A 116 -4.53 -16.72 -20.48
CA LYS A 116 -5.39 -17.02 -19.31
C LYS A 116 -4.68 -16.72 -17.98
N ILE A 117 -3.41 -17.05 -17.87
CA ILE A 117 -2.60 -16.81 -16.66
C ILE A 117 -2.20 -15.34 -16.58
N GLN A 118 -1.85 -14.73 -17.73
CA GLN A 118 -1.55 -13.31 -17.80
C GLN A 118 -2.73 -12.45 -17.32
N ARG A 119 -3.97 -12.82 -17.67
CA ARG A 119 -5.18 -12.14 -17.16
C ARG A 119 -5.26 -12.17 -15.64
N ILE A 120 -4.93 -13.30 -15.00
CA ILE A 120 -4.92 -13.42 -13.54
C ILE A 120 -3.86 -12.50 -12.93
N PHE A 121 -2.66 -12.47 -13.52
CA PHE A 121 -1.57 -11.61 -13.06
C PHE A 121 -1.93 -10.12 -13.18
N VAL A 122 -2.50 -9.69 -14.30
CA VAL A 122 -2.99 -8.32 -14.47
C VAL A 122 -4.06 -7.97 -13.43
N SER A 123 -5.00 -8.89 -13.14
CA SER A 123 -6.00 -8.65 -12.07
C SER A 123 -5.36 -8.50 -10.69
N VAL A 124 -4.38 -9.35 -10.36
CA VAL A 124 -3.64 -9.27 -9.09
C VAL A 124 -2.83 -7.97 -9.00
N GLU A 125 -2.20 -7.56 -10.10
CA GLU A 125 -1.42 -6.33 -10.20
C GLU A 125 -2.30 -5.10 -9.94
N ILE A 126 -3.46 -5.02 -10.59
CA ILE A 126 -4.42 -3.92 -10.42
C ILE A 126 -4.95 -3.87 -8.99
N ALA A 127 -5.33 -5.02 -8.42
CA ALA A 127 -5.79 -5.09 -7.04
C ALA A 127 -4.69 -4.66 -6.04
N SER A 128 -3.43 -5.01 -6.34
CA SER A 128 -2.27 -4.63 -5.53
C SER A 128 -1.98 -3.14 -5.64
N ILE A 129 -2.10 -2.53 -6.82
CA ILE A 129 -1.96 -1.09 -7.05
C ILE A 129 -3.05 -0.31 -6.27
N ILE A 130 -4.31 -0.74 -6.35
CA ILE A 130 -5.41 -0.10 -5.63
C ILE A 130 -5.16 -0.19 -4.12
N THR A 131 -4.77 -1.37 -3.64
CA THR A 131 -4.45 -1.58 -2.23
C THR A 131 -3.28 -0.70 -1.79
N SER A 132 -2.20 -0.63 -2.58
CA SER A 132 -1.04 0.20 -2.26
C SER A 132 -1.40 1.68 -2.19
N LEU A 133 -2.27 2.16 -3.09
CA LEU A 133 -2.72 3.55 -3.10
C LEU A 133 -3.56 3.92 -1.87
N VAL A 134 -4.52 3.05 -1.49
CA VAL A 134 -5.35 3.25 -0.29
C VAL A 134 -4.48 3.32 0.96
N PHE A 135 -3.54 2.37 1.10
CA PHE A 135 -2.63 2.32 2.24
C PHE A 135 -1.60 3.44 2.23
N PHE A 136 -1.20 3.92 1.06
CA PHE A 136 -0.33 5.09 0.91
C PHE A 136 -0.98 6.36 1.46
N ILE A 137 -2.20 6.67 1.00
CA ILE A 137 -2.96 7.84 1.47
C ILE A 137 -3.19 7.76 2.98
N TRP A 138 -3.55 6.57 3.47
CA TRP A 138 -3.74 6.33 4.89
C TRP A 138 -2.44 6.56 5.68
N SER A 139 -1.32 6.05 5.18
CA SER A 139 -0.01 6.18 5.83
C SER A 139 0.47 7.63 5.87
N ILE A 140 0.28 8.41 4.79
CA ILE A 140 0.56 9.86 4.78
C ILE A 140 -0.25 10.56 5.87
N ARG A 141 -1.55 10.27 5.96
CA ARG A 141 -2.42 10.88 6.97
C ARG A 141 -1.94 10.56 8.39
N LEU A 142 -1.57 9.31 8.66
CA LEU A 142 -1.02 8.91 9.96
C LEU A 142 0.33 9.58 10.24
N MET A 143 1.20 9.68 9.24
CA MET A 143 2.51 10.32 9.36
C MET A 143 2.38 11.80 9.73
N LEU A 144 1.52 12.54 9.02
CA LEU A 144 1.22 13.95 9.33
C LEU A 144 0.65 14.12 10.75
N PHE A 145 -0.22 13.21 11.17
CA PHE A 145 -0.76 13.22 12.54
C PHE A 145 0.31 12.95 13.61
N VAL A 146 1.25 12.02 13.35
CA VAL A 146 2.36 11.79 14.28
C VAL A 146 3.25 13.03 14.35
N ILE A 147 3.57 13.64 13.21
CA ILE A 147 4.39 14.86 13.14
C ILE A 147 3.73 16.03 13.89
N SER A 148 2.42 16.26 13.74
CA SER A 148 1.75 17.35 14.47
C SER A 148 1.81 17.16 15.98
N ARG A 149 1.68 15.92 16.46
CA ARG A 149 1.84 15.58 17.89
C ARG A 149 3.26 15.75 18.43
N LEU A 150 4.25 15.85 17.56
CA LEU A 150 5.63 16.19 17.95
C LEU A 150 5.83 17.69 18.11
N LYS A 151 5.11 18.50 17.34
CA LYS A 151 5.19 19.96 17.35
C LYS A 151 4.43 20.59 18.52
N ASP A 152 3.31 19.99 18.95
CA ASP A 152 2.44 20.53 20.02
C ASP A 152 3.01 20.43 21.46
N LYS A 153 4.30 20.13 21.65
CA LYS A 153 4.93 20.02 23.00
C LYS A 153 6.32 20.67 23.08
N GLU A 154 6.58 21.69 22.29
CA GLU A 154 7.48 22.79 22.68
C GLU A 154 6.67 23.84 23.45
#